data_AF-A0A2R6DAX5-F1
#
_entry.id   AF-A0A2R6DAX5-F1
#
_cell.length_a   1.000
_cell.length_b   1.000
_cell.length_c   1.000
_cell.angle_alpha   90.00
_cell.angle_beta   90.00
_cell.angle_gamma   90.00
#
_symmetry.space_group_name_H-M   'P 1'
#
loop_
_entity.id
_entity.type
_entity.pdbx_description
1 polymer ?
#
loop_
_entity_poly.entity_id
_entity_poly.type
_entity_poly.pdbx_seq_one_letter_code
_entity_poly.pdbx_strand_id
1 'polypeptide(L)'
;MSEPAETTGATSPDGSASLPLDPADSDRTDGEPLDERTRELLVPMRTELGEAELDDAVEITERYWLVRPFAFAVILRDTQTDEYSYHVVEPELDEHEHYVYRELERELREHLVHRATTGEDERERESMLERQARRVIDELPGLDVPEPSFRQICYYLQRNLVRFGKIDPLMADARLEEISCNAPDSPVFVYHRDYEDLATNVEYETDELRSFIKTLAQRSGKDISTAKPMQGTALPDGSRIQLTLDEVAPRGENFTIRKFRDVPFTPIDLVRLDTFTVDQLAYLWSCIDAGLSGIVAGGTASGKTTALNALSMFLPPKSKVVSIEDTRELQIPQENWVASLTREPMSGDGETGIDMFDLLRGALRQRPEYILVGEVRGEEARDMFEAMSTGHTTYSTFHADRVEAVLNRLQGPRMGVETELISELGFLCFQAQVGTESERRNTEIAEVLDIEGGRLKTRTVFEWSETDDAIEQVNRSAQMASLRQERPAIDERTERRRELLAYLVAEDISGYEPVAAAVRAFERSPDRVIEQVRAETLDAETLRRIEGDGDGT
;
A
#
# COMPACT_ATOMS: atom_id res chain seq x y z
N MET A 1 -52.21 17.44 40.53
CA MET A 1 -52.50 17.58 39.08
C MET A 1 -51.20 17.37 38.34
N SER A 2 -50.98 16.39 37.49
CA SER A 2 -51.62 15.11 37.13
C SER A 2 -50.63 14.52 36.10
N GLU A 3 -50.46 13.21 36.13
CA GLU A 3 -49.50 12.42 35.33
C GLU A 3 -49.57 12.69 33.82
N PRO A 4 -48.48 12.43 33.07
CA PRO A 4 -48.52 12.36 31.62
C PRO A 4 -49.06 10.99 31.17
N ALA A 5 -49.89 11.00 30.14
CA ALA A 5 -50.49 9.83 29.51
C ALA A 5 -49.58 9.23 28.43
N GLU A 6 -49.74 7.91 28.27
CA GLU A 6 -49.11 7.00 27.32
C GLU A 6 -49.34 7.37 25.84
N THR A 7 -48.36 7.04 25.00
CA THR A 7 -48.58 6.69 23.59
C THR A 7 -47.72 5.48 23.20
N THR A 8 -48.36 4.33 23.29
CA THR A 8 -48.26 3.10 22.47
C THR A 8 -47.06 2.96 21.53
N GLY A 9 -46.24 1.93 21.80
CA GLY A 9 -45.26 1.39 20.88
C GLY A 9 -45.87 0.59 19.74
N ALA A 10 -45.28 0.75 18.56
CA ALA A 10 -45.37 -0.18 17.44
C ALA A 10 -43.94 -0.55 17.05
N THR A 11 -43.60 -1.82 17.25
CA THR A 11 -42.35 -2.46 16.83
C THR A 11 -42.39 -2.73 15.33
N SER A 12 -41.48 -2.11 14.57
CA SER A 12 -41.14 -2.52 13.20
C SER A 12 -39.98 -3.54 13.24
N PRO A 13 -40.02 -4.62 12.45
CA PRO A 13 -38.93 -5.59 12.40
C PRO A 13 -37.93 -5.20 11.30
N ASP A 14 -37.06 -4.24 11.56
CA ASP A 14 -35.92 -3.97 10.67
C ASP A 14 -34.72 -4.80 11.14
N GLY A 15 -34.61 -5.99 10.55
CA GLY A 15 -33.43 -6.85 10.59
C GLY A 15 -32.69 -6.81 9.26
N SER A 16 -32.27 -5.63 8.80
CA SER A 16 -31.32 -5.50 7.69
C SER A 16 -29.92 -5.28 8.27
N ALA A 17 -29.27 -6.35 8.71
CA ALA A 17 -27.86 -6.32 9.02
C ALA A 17 -27.07 -6.49 7.70
N SER A 18 -26.62 -5.37 7.12
CA SER A 18 -25.52 -5.38 6.16
C SER A 18 -24.28 -5.91 6.87
N LEU A 19 -23.68 -6.98 6.36
CA LEU A 19 -22.47 -7.56 6.93
C LEU A 19 -21.27 -6.65 6.59
N PRO A 20 -20.49 -6.19 7.58
CA PRO A 20 -19.22 -5.53 7.31
C PRO A 20 -18.21 -6.58 6.84
N LEU A 21 -17.55 -6.33 5.71
CA LEU A 21 -16.27 -6.96 5.40
C LEU A 21 -15.22 -6.19 6.19
N ASP A 22 -14.78 -6.77 7.31
CA ASP A 22 -13.63 -6.29 8.07
C ASP A 22 -12.36 -6.80 7.36
N PRO A 23 -11.44 -5.92 6.91
CA PRO A 23 -10.18 -6.32 6.29
C PRO A 23 -9.31 -7.23 7.16
N ALA A 24 -9.55 -7.25 8.49
CA ALA A 24 -8.84 -8.10 9.44
C ALA A 24 -9.17 -9.61 9.32
N ASP A 25 -10.15 -10.00 8.48
CA ASP A 25 -10.61 -11.39 8.35
C ASP A 25 -9.90 -12.19 7.23
N SER A 26 -8.96 -11.55 6.52
CA SER A 26 -8.12 -12.17 5.47
C SER A 26 -6.95 -12.98 6.04
N ASP A 27 -6.59 -12.80 7.31
CA ASP A 27 -5.46 -13.46 7.97
C ASP A 27 -5.81 -14.80 8.66
N ARG A 28 -7.07 -15.23 8.56
CA ARG A 28 -7.51 -16.50 9.18
C ARG A 28 -7.24 -17.70 8.28
N THR A 29 -6.26 -18.52 8.70
CA THR A 29 -5.98 -19.84 8.14
C THR A 29 -7.10 -20.84 8.45
N ASP A 30 -7.23 -21.87 7.61
CA ASP A 30 -8.19 -22.96 7.81
C ASP A 30 -7.92 -23.67 9.15
N GLY A 31 -8.79 -23.43 10.14
CA GLY A 31 -8.68 -23.99 11.49
C GLY A 31 -9.63 -23.38 12.53
N GLU A 32 -10.07 -22.13 12.37
CA GLU A 32 -11.10 -21.56 13.24
C GLU A 32 -12.51 -22.01 12.81
N PRO A 33 -13.36 -22.47 13.74
CA PRO A 33 -14.72 -22.87 13.40
C PRO A 33 -15.51 -21.65 12.92
N LEU A 34 -15.96 -21.69 11.67
CA LEU A 34 -16.97 -20.76 11.12
C LEU A 34 -18.11 -20.59 12.13
N ASP A 35 -18.51 -19.34 12.39
CA ASP A 35 -19.68 -19.09 13.23
C ASP A 35 -20.93 -19.74 12.60
N GLU A 36 -21.91 -20.03 13.43
CA GLU A 36 -23.10 -20.81 13.03
C GLU A 36 -23.90 -20.12 11.90
N ARG A 37 -23.82 -18.78 11.82
CA ARG A 37 -24.43 -17.98 10.74
C ARG A 37 -23.69 -18.09 9.41
N THR A 38 -22.36 -18.11 9.44
CA THR A 38 -21.52 -18.23 8.25
C THR A 38 -21.65 -19.63 7.67
N ARG A 39 -21.83 -20.67 8.50
CA ARG A 39 -22.17 -22.03 8.05
C ARG A 39 -23.53 -22.13 7.38
N GLU A 40 -24.55 -21.42 7.87
CA GLU A 40 -25.87 -21.34 7.22
C GLU A 40 -25.85 -20.55 5.90
N LEU A 41 -24.89 -19.61 5.75
CA LEU A 41 -24.66 -18.78 4.57
C LEU A 41 -23.66 -19.36 3.58
N LEU A 42 -23.08 -20.53 3.86
CA LEU A 42 -22.31 -21.28 2.87
C LEU A 42 -23.27 -21.70 1.76
N VAL A 43 -23.37 -20.84 0.75
CA VAL A 43 -23.73 -21.27 -0.59
C VAL A 43 -22.81 -22.46 -0.88
N PRO A 44 -23.34 -23.65 -1.23
CA PRO A 44 -22.49 -24.74 -1.67
C PRO A 44 -21.72 -24.20 -2.87
N MET A 45 -20.44 -23.86 -2.67
CA MET A 45 -19.54 -23.65 -3.78
C MET A 45 -19.56 -24.96 -4.55
N ARG A 46 -20.24 -24.98 -5.69
CA ARG A 46 -20.27 -26.16 -6.56
C ARG A 46 -18.87 -26.51 -7.07
N THR A 47 -17.96 -25.54 -7.00
CA THR A 47 -16.52 -25.67 -7.08
C THR A 47 -15.94 -26.21 -5.78
N GLU A 48 -16.12 -27.51 -5.54
CA GLU A 48 -15.08 -28.26 -4.87
C GLU A 48 -13.94 -28.38 -5.89
N LEU A 49 -12.89 -27.55 -5.80
CA LEU A 49 -11.55 -28.06 -6.11
C LEU A 49 -11.24 -29.09 -5.01
N GLY A 50 -11.97 -30.20 -5.06
CA GLY A 50 -11.73 -31.35 -4.23
C GLY A 50 -10.44 -31.97 -4.73
N GLU A 51 -9.68 -32.56 -3.81
CA GLU A 51 -8.50 -33.38 -4.11
C GLU A 51 -8.76 -34.46 -5.21
N ALA A 52 -10.03 -34.72 -5.56
CA ALA A 52 -10.47 -35.66 -6.57
C ALA A 52 -10.40 -35.18 -8.04
N GLU A 53 -10.18 -33.88 -8.33
CA GLU A 53 -10.11 -33.34 -9.70
C GLU A 53 -8.71 -32.87 -10.15
N LEU A 54 -7.72 -32.95 -9.27
CA LEU A 54 -6.34 -32.61 -9.61
C LEU A 54 -5.63 -33.80 -10.25
N ASP A 55 -4.77 -33.54 -11.24
CA ASP A 55 -3.88 -34.57 -11.80
C ASP A 55 -3.03 -35.16 -10.65
N ASP A 56 -2.66 -36.45 -10.74
CA ASP A 56 -1.82 -37.14 -9.74
C ASP A 56 -0.48 -36.39 -9.50
N ALA A 57 -0.09 -35.54 -10.44
CA ALA A 57 1.11 -34.71 -10.39
C ALA A 57 0.94 -33.36 -9.67
N VAL A 58 -0.27 -32.93 -9.30
CA VAL A 58 -0.52 -31.59 -8.74
C VAL A 58 -0.94 -31.67 -7.28
N GLU A 59 -0.24 -30.97 -6.39
CA GLU A 59 -0.56 -30.88 -4.97
C GLU A 59 -1.03 -29.47 -4.56
N ILE A 60 -1.93 -29.39 -3.57
CA ILE A 60 -2.32 -28.13 -2.94
C ILE A 60 -1.28 -27.78 -1.89
N THR A 61 -0.56 -26.69 -2.12
CA THR A 61 0.42 -26.16 -1.16
C THR A 61 -0.28 -25.30 -0.11
N GLU A 62 -1.19 -24.45 -0.54
CA GLU A 62 -1.86 -23.50 0.34
C GLU A 62 -3.27 -23.14 -0.16
N ARG A 63 -4.16 -22.81 0.78
CA ARG A 63 -5.50 -22.30 0.50
C ARG A 63 -5.88 -21.21 1.51
N TYR A 64 -6.41 -20.09 1.01
CA TYR A 64 -6.87 -19.00 1.88
C TYR A 64 -7.98 -18.17 1.22
N TRP A 65 -8.79 -17.50 2.04
CA TRP A 65 -9.93 -16.71 1.58
C TRP A 65 -9.50 -15.39 0.95
N LEU A 66 -10.17 -15.00 -0.15
CA LEU A 66 -10.00 -13.70 -0.81
C LEU A 66 -11.20 -12.80 -0.53
N VAL A 67 -12.40 -13.32 -0.80
CA VAL A 67 -13.67 -12.63 -0.58
C VAL A 67 -14.62 -13.61 0.09
N ARG A 68 -14.81 -13.51 1.40
CA ARG A 68 -15.69 -14.45 2.12
C ARG A 68 -17.18 -14.20 1.78
N PRO A 69 -18.01 -15.22 1.56
CA PRO A 69 -17.69 -16.65 1.37
C PRO A 69 -17.62 -17.04 -0.12
N PHE A 70 -17.29 -16.12 -1.04
CA PHE A 70 -17.43 -16.27 -2.49
C PHE A 70 -16.15 -16.64 -3.23
N ALA A 71 -14.97 -16.20 -2.78
CA ALA A 71 -13.73 -16.48 -3.48
C ALA A 71 -12.59 -16.84 -2.54
N PHE A 72 -11.78 -17.82 -2.95
CA PHE A 72 -10.54 -18.21 -2.27
C PHE A 72 -9.43 -18.48 -3.30
N ALA A 73 -8.19 -18.33 -2.84
CA ALA A 73 -6.99 -18.68 -3.59
C ALA A 73 -6.57 -20.12 -3.24
N VAL A 74 -6.01 -20.82 -4.23
CA VAL A 74 -5.35 -22.11 -4.06
C VAL A 74 -3.99 -22.02 -4.75
N ILE A 75 -2.92 -22.21 -3.98
CA ILE A 75 -1.58 -22.35 -4.54
C ILE A 75 -1.35 -23.82 -4.85
N LEU A 76 -1.13 -24.12 -6.12
CA LEU A 76 -0.88 -25.46 -6.62
C LEU A 76 0.61 -25.62 -6.95
N ARG A 77 1.16 -26.79 -6.72
CA ARG A 77 2.51 -27.16 -7.13
C ARG A 77 2.48 -28.39 -8.01
N ASP A 78 3.10 -28.30 -9.17
CA ASP A 78 3.37 -29.46 -10.02
C ASP A 78 4.58 -30.22 -9.46
N THR A 79 4.35 -31.43 -8.96
CA THR A 79 5.37 -32.28 -8.34
C THR A 79 6.43 -32.81 -9.32
N GLN A 80 6.20 -32.70 -10.63
CA GLN A 80 7.16 -33.10 -11.67
C GLN A 80 8.09 -31.96 -12.08
N THR A 81 7.56 -30.73 -12.19
CA THR A 81 8.33 -29.55 -12.63
C THR A 81 8.82 -28.69 -11.47
N ASP A 82 8.25 -28.85 -10.28
CA ASP A 82 8.43 -27.96 -9.13
C ASP A 82 7.94 -26.52 -9.37
N GLU A 83 7.05 -26.35 -10.36
CA GLU A 83 6.46 -25.05 -10.69
C GLU A 83 5.17 -24.82 -9.88
N TYR A 84 5.00 -23.58 -9.42
CA TYR A 84 3.82 -23.15 -8.69
C TYR A 84 2.84 -22.42 -9.63
N SER A 85 1.54 -22.51 -9.32
CA SER A 85 0.49 -21.73 -9.98
C SER A 85 -0.56 -21.25 -8.98
N TYR A 86 -1.24 -20.16 -9.34
CA TYR A 86 -2.23 -19.50 -8.50
C TYR A 86 -3.63 -19.73 -9.06
N HIS A 87 -4.48 -20.44 -8.35
CA HIS A 87 -5.86 -20.68 -8.76
C HIS A 87 -6.86 -19.84 -7.96
N VAL A 88 -7.60 -18.99 -8.67
CA VAL A 88 -8.78 -18.32 -8.13
C VAL A 88 -9.98 -19.26 -8.25
N VAL A 89 -10.66 -19.48 -7.14
CA VAL A 89 -11.90 -20.26 -7.10
C VAL A 89 -13.05 -19.34 -6.75
N GLU A 90 -14.06 -19.31 -7.63
CA GLU A 90 -15.29 -18.54 -7.48
C GLU A 90 -16.51 -19.48 -7.56
N PRO A 91 -17.72 -19.03 -7.18
CA PRO A 91 -18.90 -19.88 -7.18
C PRO A 91 -19.43 -20.06 -8.59
N GLU A 92 -19.62 -21.30 -9.06
CA GLU A 92 -20.24 -21.53 -10.36
C GLU A 92 -21.75 -21.21 -10.36
N LEU A 93 -22.21 -20.52 -11.42
CA LEU A 93 -23.62 -20.32 -11.71
C LEU A 93 -24.13 -21.42 -12.62
N ASP A 94 -25.26 -22.07 -12.31
CA ASP A 94 -25.94 -22.91 -13.30
C ASP A 94 -26.58 -22.11 -14.44
N GLU A 95 -27.12 -22.83 -15.42
CA GLU A 95 -27.81 -22.23 -16.57
C GLU A 95 -28.92 -21.25 -16.17
N HIS A 96 -29.67 -21.53 -15.10
CA HIS A 96 -30.74 -20.65 -14.65
C HIS A 96 -30.18 -19.41 -13.95
N GLU A 97 -29.22 -19.59 -13.05
CA GLU A 97 -28.53 -18.49 -12.37
C GLU A 97 -27.80 -17.57 -13.35
N HIS A 98 -27.14 -18.14 -14.36
CA HIS A 98 -26.47 -17.41 -15.41
C HIS A 98 -27.46 -16.62 -16.28
N TYR A 99 -28.62 -17.21 -16.62
CA TYR A 99 -29.69 -16.50 -17.32
C TYR A 99 -30.18 -15.28 -16.51
N VAL A 100 -30.46 -15.46 -15.22
CA VAL A 100 -30.88 -14.37 -14.33
C VAL A 100 -29.81 -13.30 -14.24
N TYR A 101 -28.55 -13.68 -14.03
CA TYR A 101 -27.42 -12.75 -13.98
C TYR A 101 -27.36 -11.89 -15.25
N ARG A 102 -27.49 -12.48 -16.45
CA ARG A 102 -27.41 -11.74 -17.73
C ARG A 102 -28.57 -10.77 -17.91
N GLU A 103 -29.78 -11.14 -17.51
CA GLU A 103 -30.93 -10.24 -17.54
C GLU A 103 -30.73 -9.06 -16.58
N LEU A 104 -30.31 -9.32 -15.34
CA LEU A 104 -30.02 -8.26 -14.37
C LEU A 104 -28.86 -7.38 -14.81
N GLU A 105 -27.79 -7.95 -15.36
CA GLU A 105 -26.65 -7.20 -15.88
C GLU A 105 -27.10 -6.23 -16.97
N ARG A 106 -27.96 -6.67 -17.89
CA ARG A 106 -28.48 -5.82 -18.98
C ARG A 106 -29.29 -4.64 -18.44
N GLU A 107 -30.26 -4.90 -17.56
CA GLU A 107 -31.14 -3.85 -17.02
C GLU A 107 -30.38 -2.88 -16.11
N LEU A 108 -29.47 -3.38 -15.27
CA LEU A 108 -28.76 -2.57 -14.28
C LEU A 108 -27.60 -1.76 -14.89
N ARG A 109 -26.98 -2.27 -15.96
CA ARG A 109 -25.88 -1.56 -16.65
C ARG A 109 -26.33 -0.20 -17.18
N GLU A 110 -27.54 -0.10 -17.74
CA GLU A 110 -28.09 1.17 -18.26
C GLU A 110 -28.29 2.20 -17.14
N HIS A 111 -28.67 1.76 -15.94
CA HIS A 111 -28.90 2.64 -14.80
C HIS A 111 -27.61 3.08 -14.08
N LEU A 112 -26.59 2.22 -14.03
CA LEU A 112 -25.31 2.51 -13.37
C LEU A 112 -24.38 3.41 -14.19
N VAL A 113 -24.35 3.26 -15.52
CA VAL A 113 -23.51 4.11 -16.40
C VAL A 113 -23.86 5.59 -16.25
N HIS A 114 -25.13 5.92 -15.95
CA HIS A 114 -25.56 7.30 -15.73
C HIS A 114 -25.22 7.87 -14.34
N ARG A 115 -24.86 7.03 -13.35
CA ARG A 115 -24.64 7.45 -11.95
C ARG A 115 -23.22 7.24 -11.42
N ALA A 116 -22.39 6.45 -12.08
CA ALA A 116 -20.98 6.25 -11.72
C ALA A 116 -20.13 7.54 -11.66
N THR A 117 -20.66 8.67 -12.15
CA THR A 117 -20.06 10.01 -12.11
C THR A 117 -20.31 10.80 -10.81
N THR A 118 -21.03 10.26 -9.83
CA THR A 118 -21.49 11.04 -8.65
C THR A 118 -20.58 11.00 -7.41
N GLY A 119 -19.45 10.29 -7.44
CA GLY A 119 -18.51 10.28 -6.30
C GLY A 119 -19.04 9.57 -5.04
N GLU A 120 -20.04 8.70 -5.20
CA GLU A 120 -20.55 7.81 -4.14
C GLU A 120 -19.49 6.76 -3.75
N ASP A 121 -19.45 6.41 -2.46
CA ASP A 121 -18.58 5.37 -1.90
C ASP A 121 -18.89 4.00 -2.54
N GLU A 122 -17.89 3.16 -2.71
CA GLU A 122 -18.00 1.82 -3.31
C GLU A 122 -19.07 0.98 -2.59
N ARG A 123 -19.07 1.02 -1.25
CA ARG A 123 -20.04 0.31 -0.42
C ARG A 123 -21.49 0.75 -0.66
N GLU A 124 -21.69 2.05 -0.89
CA GLU A 124 -23.02 2.58 -1.20
C GLU A 124 -23.49 2.10 -2.57
N ARG A 125 -22.58 2.04 -3.54
CA ARG A 125 -22.86 1.53 -4.89
C ARG A 125 -23.22 0.05 -4.87
N GLU A 126 -22.50 -0.76 -4.11
CA GLU A 126 -22.80 -2.19 -3.92
C GLU A 126 -24.18 -2.40 -3.28
N SER A 127 -24.45 -1.68 -2.19
CA SER A 127 -25.72 -1.75 -1.47
C SER A 127 -26.90 -1.27 -2.34
N MET A 128 -26.65 -0.28 -3.20
CA MET A 128 -27.63 0.19 -4.17
C MET A 128 -27.88 -0.86 -5.26
N LEU A 129 -26.83 -1.48 -5.79
CA LEU A 129 -26.93 -2.51 -6.81
C LEU A 129 -27.73 -3.71 -6.32
N GLU A 130 -27.45 -4.18 -5.09
CA GLU A 130 -28.20 -5.29 -4.47
C GLU A 130 -29.69 -4.96 -4.33
N ARG A 131 -30.03 -3.76 -3.84
CA ARG A 131 -31.43 -3.31 -3.73
C ARG A 131 -32.13 -3.22 -5.09
N GLN A 132 -31.44 -2.75 -6.12
CA GLN A 132 -32.00 -2.66 -7.46
C GLN A 132 -32.18 -4.05 -8.09
N ALA A 133 -31.19 -4.94 -7.95
CA ALA A 133 -31.29 -6.31 -8.43
C ALA A 133 -32.51 -7.02 -7.82
N ARG A 134 -32.71 -6.88 -6.50
CA ARG A 134 -33.87 -7.46 -5.80
C ARG A 134 -35.19 -6.96 -6.38
N ARG A 135 -35.28 -5.64 -6.61
CA ARG A 135 -36.47 -5.01 -7.19
C ARG A 135 -36.78 -5.51 -8.60
N VAL A 136 -35.76 -5.67 -9.45
CA VAL A 136 -35.94 -6.17 -10.82
C VAL A 136 -36.44 -7.62 -10.80
N ILE A 137 -35.93 -8.46 -9.90
CA ILE A 137 -36.43 -9.82 -9.71
C ILE A 137 -37.91 -9.80 -9.29
N ASP A 138 -38.28 -8.97 -8.32
CA ASP A 138 -39.66 -8.86 -7.83
C ASP A 138 -40.64 -8.32 -8.90
N GLU A 139 -40.16 -7.47 -9.81
CA GLU A 139 -40.97 -6.88 -10.89
C GLU A 139 -41.11 -7.80 -12.13
N LEU A 140 -40.21 -8.77 -12.31
CA LEU A 140 -40.23 -9.73 -13.42
C LEU A 140 -41.03 -11.00 -13.05
N PRO A 141 -42.24 -11.20 -13.60
CA PRO A 141 -43.07 -12.35 -13.25
C PRO A 141 -42.44 -13.65 -13.74
N GLY A 142 -42.24 -14.62 -12.84
CA GLY A 142 -41.79 -15.97 -13.17
C GLY A 142 -40.30 -16.25 -12.91
N LEU A 143 -39.56 -15.28 -12.39
CA LEU A 143 -38.19 -15.47 -11.89
C LEU A 143 -38.26 -15.86 -10.40
N ASP A 144 -38.06 -17.14 -10.08
CA ASP A 144 -37.91 -17.59 -8.69
C ASP A 144 -36.42 -17.82 -8.42
N VAL A 145 -35.84 -17.01 -7.55
CA VAL A 145 -34.40 -17.03 -7.25
C VAL A 145 -34.23 -17.25 -5.74
N PRO A 146 -33.80 -18.45 -5.32
CA PRO A 146 -33.49 -18.71 -3.92
C PRO A 146 -32.44 -17.73 -3.37
N GLU A 147 -32.47 -17.45 -2.07
CA GLU A 147 -31.51 -16.52 -1.44
C GLU A 147 -30.02 -16.89 -1.70
N PRO A 148 -29.61 -18.18 -1.66
CA PRO A 148 -28.23 -18.55 -2.01
C PRO A 148 -27.84 -18.17 -3.45
N SER A 149 -28.70 -18.49 -4.42
CA SER A 149 -28.51 -18.13 -5.83
C SER A 149 -28.48 -16.62 -6.02
N PHE A 150 -29.36 -15.88 -5.33
CA PHE A 150 -29.36 -14.42 -5.35
C PHE A 150 -28.03 -13.85 -4.85
N ARG A 151 -27.47 -14.39 -3.76
CA ARG A 151 -26.17 -13.97 -3.22
C ARG A 151 -25.03 -14.20 -4.22
N GLN A 152 -24.99 -15.35 -4.89
CA GLN A 152 -24.00 -15.62 -5.96
C GLN A 152 -24.15 -14.65 -7.13
N ILE A 153 -25.38 -14.42 -7.59
CA ILE A 153 -25.65 -13.49 -8.68
C ILE A 153 -25.23 -12.07 -8.29
N CYS A 154 -25.54 -11.64 -7.05
CA CYS A 154 -25.11 -10.35 -6.51
C CYS A 154 -23.59 -10.21 -6.44
N TYR A 155 -22.88 -11.28 -6.05
CA TYR A 155 -21.41 -11.31 -6.09
C TYR A 155 -20.91 -10.97 -7.51
N TYR A 156 -21.39 -11.66 -8.55
CA TYR A 156 -20.98 -11.37 -9.93
C TYR A 156 -21.39 -9.98 -10.42
N LEU A 157 -22.57 -9.49 -10.03
CA LEU A 157 -23.01 -8.14 -10.36
C LEU A 157 -22.10 -7.08 -9.74
N GLN A 158 -21.76 -7.21 -8.46
CA GLN A 158 -20.84 -6.31 -7.76
C GLN A 158 -19.44 -6.39 -8.37
N ARG A 159 -18.92 -7.61 -8.55
CA ARG A 159 -17.63 -7.91 -9.15
C ARG A 159 -17.46 -7.23 -10.52
N ASN A 160 -18.43 -7.39 -11.41
CA ASN A 160 -18.31 -6.95 -12.80
C ASN A 160 -18.76 -5.49 -13.04
N LEU A 161 -19.75 -4.99 -12.29
CA LEU A 161 -20.32 -3.65 -12.54
C LEU A 161 -19.76 -2.57 -11.62
N VAL A 162 -19.31 -2.92 -10.42
CA VAL A 162 -18.76 -1.97 -9.43
C VAL A 162 -17.25 -2.11 -9.34
N ARG A 163 -16.76 -3.33 -9.13
CA ARG A 163 -15.33 -3.61 -8.85
C ARG A 163 -14.54 -4.03 -10.10
N PHE A 164 -13.46 -4.80 -9.95
CA PHE A 164 -12.44 -5.00 -10.98
C PHE A 164 -12.70 -6.20 -11.93
N GLY A 165 -13.93 -6.71 -12.02
CA GLY A 165 -14.26 -7.80 -12.93
C GLY A 165 -13.54 -9.10 -12.59
N LYS A 166 -13.04 -9.83 -13.60
CA LYS A 166 -12.38 -11.14 -13.38
C LYS A 166 -11.14 -11.08 -12.46
N ILE A 167 -10.46 -9.94 -12.38
CA ILE A 167 -9.31 -9.77 -11.47
C ILE A 167 -9.72 -9.29 -10.07
N ASP A 168 -11.00 -9.10 -9.77
CA ASP A 168 -11.45 -8.65 -8.44
C ASP A 168 -10.92 -9.52 -7.28
N PRO A 169 -10.93 -10.87 -7.37
CA PRO A 169 -10.34 -11.69 -6.32
C PRO A 169 -8.83 -11.46 -6.15
N LEU A 170 -8.10 -11.25 -7.25
CA LEU A 170 -6.66 -10.94 -7.22
C LEU A 170 -6.41 -9.55 -6.60
N MET A 171 -7.29 -8.59 -6.89
CA MET A 171 -7.25 -7.25 -6.28
C MET A 171 -7.52 -7.31 -4.77
N ALA A 172 -8.34 -8.25 -4.30
CA ALA A 172 -8.59 -8.46 -2.87
C ALA A 172 -7.41 -9.13 -2.12
N ASP A 173 -6.51 -9.82 -2.82
CA ASP A 173 -5.42 -10.57 -2.18
C ASP A 173 -4.27 -9.67 -1.67
N ALA A 174 -4.19 -9.46 -0.37
CA ALA A 174 -3.13 -8.65 0.26
C ALA A 174 -1.70 -9.21 0.08
N ARG A 175 -1.54 -10.46 -0.37
CA ARG A 175 -0.24 -11.11 -0.63
C ARG A 175 0.28 -10.88 -2.05
N LEU A 176 -0.55 -10.37 -2.96
CA LEU A 176 -0.12 -9.99 -4.31
C LEU A 176 0.39 -8.55 -4.33
N GLU A 177 1.48 -8.32 -5.08
CA GLU A 177 2.04 -6.97 -5.30
C GLU A 177 1.78 -6.45 -6.72
N GLU A 178 1.72 -7.35 -7.70
CA GLU A 178 1.52 -7.03 -9.11
C GLU A 178 0.54 -8.02 -9.76
N ILE A 179 -0.27 -7.53 -10.71
CA ILE A 179 -1.19 -8.31 -11.53
C ILE A 179 -0.99 -7.87 -12.99
N SER A 180 -0.66 -8.78 -13.90
CA SER A 180 -0.39 -8.47 -15.31
C SER A 180 -1.13 -9.39 -16.27
N CYS A 181 -1.90 -8.81 -17.18
CA CYS A 181 -2.44 -9.51 -18.34
C CYS A 181 -1.62 -9.09 -19.56
N ASN A 182 -0.78 -10.00 -20.06
CA ASN A 182 0.22 -9.68 -21.08
C ASN A 182 -0.31 -9.74 -22.52
N ALA A 183 -1.42 -10.44 -22.74
CA ALA A 183 -2.10 -10.62 -24.03
C ALA A 183 -3.50 -11.22 -23.80
N PRO A 184 -4.44 -11.09 -24.75
CA PRO A 184 -5.66 -11.88 -24.76
C PRO A 184 -5.35 -13.38 -24.95
N ASP A 185 -6.27 -14.23 -24.50
CA ASP A 185 -6.18 -15.69 -24.56
C ASP A 185 -4.89 -16.24 -23.91
N SER A 186 -4.38 -15.50 -22.91
CA SER A 186 -3.22 -15.84 -22.09
C SER A 186 -3.61 -15.69 -20.62
N PRO A 187 -3.04 -16.52 -19.72
CA PRO A 187 -3.25 -16.35 -18.30
C PRO A 187 -2.81 -14.96 -17.84
N VAL A 188 -3.57 -14.42 -16.90
CA VAL A 188 -3.12 -13.32 -16.04
C VAL A 188 -2.02 -13.87 -15.14
N PHE A 189 -0.94 -13.12 -14.98
CA PHE A 189 0.17 -13.41 -14.09
C PHE A 189 0.09 -12.52 -12.85
N VAL A 190 0.60 -13.00 -11.72
CA VAL A 190 0.66 -12.26 -10.47
C VAL A 190 2.03 -12.39 -9.84
N TYR A 191 2.49 -11.35 -9.13
CA TYR A 191 3.66 -11.44 -8.26
C TYR A 191 3.18 -11.65 -6.82
N HIS A 192 3.31 -12.88 -6.32
CA HIS A 192 2.99 -13.28 -4.95
C HIS A 192 4.23 -13.13 -4.05
N ARG A 193 4.06 -12.60 -2.83
CA ARG A 193 5.21 -12.38 -1.92
C ARG A 193 6.04 -13.61 -1.63
N ASP A 194 5.38 -14.74 -1.42
CA ASP A 194 6.03 -15.99 -1.00
C ASP A 194 6.41 -16.92 -2.17
N TYR A 195 5.79 -16.73 -3.35
CA TYR A 195 5.93 -17.66 -4.49
C TYR A 195 6.37 -16.96 -5.79
N GLU A 196 6.62 -15.65 -5.72
CA GLU A 196 7.04 -14.80 -6.84
C GLU A 196 6.06 -14.83 -8.03
N ASP A 197 6.57 -14.91 -9.26
CA ASP A 197 5.77 -14.85 -10.49
C ASP A 197 4.96 -16.15 -10.69
N LEU A 198 3.64 -16.04 -10.59
CA LEU A 198 2.70 -17.15 -10.78
C LEU A 198 1.75 -16.89 -11.96
N ALA A 199 1.52 -17.93 -12.77
CA ALA A 199 0.41 -17.95 -13.71
C ALA A 199 -0.90 -18.23 -12.97
N THR A 200 -2.00 -17.61 -13.43
CA THR A 200 -3.34 -17.84 -12.89
C THR A 200 -4.26 -18.57 -13.88
N ASN A 201 -5.38 -19.08 -13.39
CA ASN A 201 -6.49 -19.57 -14.21
C ASN A 201 -7.41 -18.46 -14.75
N VAL A 202 -7.09 -17.20 -14.50
CA VAL A 202 -7.87 -16.05 -14.99
C VAL A 202 -7.38 -15.68 -16.38
N GLU A 203 -8.29 -15.68 -17.35
CA GLU A 203 -8.02 -15.34 -18.74
C GLU A 203 -9.06 -14.37 -19.29
N TYR A 204 -8.65 -13.60 -20.30
CA TYR A 204 -9.53 -12.69 -21.03
C TYR A 204 -9.53 -13.01 -22.51
N GLU A 205 -10.71 -13.08 -23.12
CA GLU A 205 -10.83 -13.07 -24.56
C GLU A 205 -10.48 -11.68 -25.14
N THR A 206 -10.15 -11.60 -26.42
CA THR A 206 -9.74 -10.35 -27.10
C THR A 206 -10.73 -9.19 -26.89
N ASP A 207 -12.02 -9.38 -27.20
CA ASP A 207 -13.02 -8.31 -27.08
C ASP A 207 -13.36 -7.97 -25.62
N GLU A 208 -13.24 -8.96 -24.73
CA GLU A 208 -13.43 -8.78 -23.29
C GLU A 208 -12.31 -7.92 -22.70
N LEU A 209 -11.04 -8.24 -22.99
CA LEU A 209 -9.88 -7.48 -22.53
C LEU A 209 -9.93 -6.03 -23.01
N ARG A 210 -10.26 -5.83 -24.29
CA ARG A 210 -10.45 -4.50 -24.87
C ARG A 210 -11.54 -3.69 -24.15
N SER A 211 -12.67 -4.33 -23.83
CA SER A 211 -13.77 -3.68 -23.11
C SER A 211 -13.39 -3.37 -21.65
N PHE A 212 -12.65 -4.27 -21.02
CA PHE A 212 -12.15 -4.13 -19.67
C PHE A 212 -11.17 -2.95 -19.54
N ILE A 213 -10.17 -2.87 -20.41
CA ILE A 213 -9.18 -1.79 -20.46
C ILE A 213 -9.86 -0.41 -20.63
N LYS A 214 -10.84 -0.32 -21.55
CA LYS A 214 -11.60 0.93 -21.75
C LYS A 214 -12.40 1.32 -20.50
N THR A 215 -13.01 0.34 -19.83
CA THR A 215 -13.78 0.56 -18.60
C THR A 215 -12.88 1.04 -17.47
N LEU A 216 -11.70 0.42 -17.28
CA LEU A 216 -10.73 0.83 -16.27
C LEU A 216 -10.19 2.24 -16.54
N ALA A 217 -9.83 2.56 -17.78
CA ALA A 217 -9.38 3.91 -18.14
C ALA A 217 -10.43 4.96 -17.75
N GLN A 218 -11.69 4.75 -18.15
CA GLN A 218 -12.79 5.67 -17.85
C GLN A 218 -13.05 5.83 -16.36
N ARG A 219 -13.00 4.74 -15.58
CA ARG A 219 -13.16 4.78 -14.12
C ARG A 219 -12.03 5.55 -13.43
N SER A 220 -10.82 5.51 -13.99
CA SER A 220 -9.70 6.35 -13.55
C SER A 220 -9.75 7.79 -14.07
N GLY A 221 -10.83 8.20 -14.75
CA GLY A 221 -10.97 9.55 -15.30
C GLY A 221 -10.04 9.84 -16.47
N LYS A 222 -9.57 8.81 -17.16
CA LYS A 222 -8.67 8.90 -18.32
C LYS A 222 -9.32 8.29 -19.56
N ASP A 223 -8.89 8.74 -20.72
CA ASP A 223 -9.29 8.16 -22.00
C ASP A 223 -8.10 7.43 -22.63
N ILE A 224 -8.38 6.25 -23.19
CA ILE A 224 -7.44 5.47 -24.01
C ILE A 224 -8.03 5.31 -25.42
N SER A 225 -7.21 5.50 -26.45
CA SER A 225 -7.65 5.45 -27.84
C SER A 225 -6.50 5.07 -28.77
N THR A 226 -6.78 4.73 -30.01
CA THR A 226 -5.76 4.50 -31.05
C THR A 226 -4.76 5.66 -31.19
N ALA A 227 -5.20 6.90 -30.93
CA ALA A 227 -4.31 8.08 -30.96
C ALA A 227 -3.43 8.21 -29.70
N LYS A 228 -3.88 7.68 -28.56
CA LYS A 228 -3.15 7.60 -27.29
C LYS A 228 -3.23 6.15 -26.76
N PRO A 229 -2.48 5.21 -27.37
CA PRO A 229 -2.66 3.79 -27.14
C PRO A 229 -1.99 3.28 -25.85
N MET A 230 -1.27 4.14 -25.14
CA MET A 230 -0.69 3.85 -23.82
C MET A 230 -1.16 4.87 -22.80
N GLN A 231 -1.61 4.40 -21.64
CA GLN A 231 -2.06 5.26 -20.56
C GLN A 231 -1.68 4.67 -19.20
N GLY A 232 -0.92 5.44 -18.41
CA GLY A 232 -0.71 5.17 -17.00
C GLY A 232 -1.68 6.00 -16.14
N THR A 233 -2.19 5.44 -15.05
CA THR A 233 -3.04 6.16 -14.09
C THR A 233 -3.12 5.44 -12.74
N ALA A 234 -3.75 6.07 -11.75
CA ALA A 234 -4.17 5.42 -10.51
C ALA A 234 -5.61 4.90 -10.63
N LEU A 235 -5.87 3.75 -10.00
CA LEU A 235 -7.18 3.14 -9.79
C LEU A 235 -7.84 3.76 -8.53
N PRO A 236 -9.15 3.56 -8.31
CA PRO A 236 -9.86 4.12 -7.15
C PRO A 236 -9.30 3.70 -5.78
N ASP A 237 -8.74 2.50 -5.68
CA ASP A 237 -8.06 1.95 -4.50
C ASP A 237 -6.63 2.51 -4.30
N GLY A 238 -6.16 3.37 -5.22
CA GLY A 238 -4.80 3.91 -5.22
C GLY A 238 -3.79 3.09 -6.01
N SER A 239 -4.15 1.88 -6.45
CA SER A 239 -3.25 1.01 -7.23
C SER A 239 -2.86 1.66 -8.55
N ARG A 240 -1.61 1.47 -8.98
CA ARG A 240 -1.14 2.02 -10.27
C ARG A 240 -1.46 1.05 -11.39
N ILE A 241 -2.01 1.55 -12.49
CA ILE A 241 -2.26 0.75 -13.68
C ILE A 241 -1.54 1.34 -14.90
N GLN A 242 -0.94 0.46 -15.70
CA GLN A 242 -0.49 0.73 -17.05
C GLN A 242 -1.40 -0.02 -18.02
N LEU A 243 -1.98 0.71 -18.98
CA LEU A 243 -2.85 0.18 -20.02
C LEU A 243 -2.20 0.36 -21.39
N THR A 244 -2.32 -0.66 -22.25
CA THR A 244 -1.75 -0.63 -23.60
C THR A 244 -2.72 -1.25 -24.61
N LEU A 245 -2.96 -0.57 -25.72
CA LEU A 245 -3.74 -1.07 -26.84
C LEU A 245 -2.88 -1.79 -27.88
N ASP A 246 -3.53 -2.59 -28.74
CA ASP A 246 -2.92 -3.43 -29.76
C ASP A 246 -2.13 -2.65 -30.82
N GLU A 247 -2.38 -1.35 -30.99
CA GLU A 247 -1.63 -0.52 -31.96
C GLU A 247 -0.13 -0.41 -31.67
N VAL A 248 0.27 -0.57 -30.41
CA VAL A 248 1.68 -0.57 -29.98
C VAL A 248 2.09 -1.84 -29.24
N ALA A 249 1.19 -2.82 -29.13
CA ALA A 249 1.42 -4.11 -28.50
C ALA A 249 1.12 -5.25 -29.49
N PRO A 250 2.14 -5.81 -30.16
CA PRO A 250 1.94 -6.83 -31.20
C PRO A 250 1.27 -8.13 -30.75
N ARG A 251 1.25 -8.41 -29.44
CA ARG A 251 0.57 -9.58 -28.86
C ARG A 251 -0.90 -9.33 -28.50
N GLY A 252 -1.41 -8.11 -28.75
CA GLY A 252 -2.74 -7.68 -28.33
C GLY A 252 -2.69 -6.71 -27.16
N GLU A 253 -3.86 -6.24 -26.75
CA GLU A 253 -3.99 -5.36 -25.60
C GLU A 253 -3.44 -6.00 -24.32
N ASN A 254 -2.96 -5.18 -23.40
CA ASN A 254 -2.43 -5.64 -22.11
C ASN A 254 -2.62 -4.59 -21.01
N PHE A 255 -2.54 -5.06 -19.77
CA PHE A 255 -2.47 -4.20 -18.60
C PHE A 255 -1.53 -4.76 -17.54
N THR A 256 -0.96 -3.87 -16.74
CA THR A 256 -0.20 -4.22 -15.53
C THR A 256 -0.64 -3.33 -14.40
N ILE A 257 -1.04 -3.93 -13.28
CA ILE A 257 -1.45 -3.26 -12.05
C ILE A 257 -0.41 -3.52 -10.98
N ARG A 258 0.12 -2.46 -10.40
CA ARG A 258 0.96 -2.50 -9.21
C ARG A 258 0.10 -2.07 -8.03
N LYS A 259 -0.17 -2.99 -7.11
CA LYS A 259 -1.16 -2.81 -6.06
C LYS A 259 -0.71 -1.76 -5.06
N PHE A 260 -1.63 -0.89 -4.68
CA PHE A 260 -1.44 -0.05 -3.49
C PHE A 260 -1.61 -0.92 -2.26
N ARG A 261 -0.77 -0.69 -1.25
CA ARG A 261 -0.81 -1.46 -0.02
C ARG A 261 -1.61 -0.67 1.01
N ASP A 262 -2.74 -1.22 1.43
CA ASP A 262 -3.61 -0.53 2.40
C ASP A 262 -2.94 -0.35 3.77
N VAL A 263 -2.14 -1.35 4.20
CA VAL A 263 -1.40 -1.33 5.47
C VAL A 263 0.11 -1.24 5.20
N PRO A 264 0.76 -0.12 5.54
CA PRO A 264 2.17 0.07 5.28
C PRO A 264 3.00 -0.64 6.36
N PHE A 265 4.21 -1.06 5.99
CA PHE A 265 5.14 -1.60 6.97
C PHE A 265 5.57 -0.51 7.96
N THR A 266 5.63 -0.89 9.23
CA THR A 266 6.11 -0.05 10.32
C THR A 266 7.61 -0.26 10.56
N PRO A 267 8.29 0.64 11.28
CA PRO A 267 9.66 0.40 11.73
C PRO A 267 9.83 -0.93 12.48
N ILE A 268 8.81 -1.38 13.23
CA ILE A 268 8.86 -2.64 13.97
C ILE A 268 8.84 -3.83 13.02
N ASP A 269 7.99 -3.78 12.00
CA ASP A 269 7.95 -4.84 10.98
C ASP A 269 9.28 -4.95 10.24
N LEU A 270 9.92 -3.81 9.92
CA LEU A 270 11.22 -3.80 9.26
C LEU A 270 12.36 -4.35 10.13
N VAL A 271 12.24 -4.31 11.46
CA VAL A 271 13.18 -5.02 12.35
C VAL A 271 12.93 -6.52 12.33
N ARG A 272 11.67 -6.95 12.34
CA ARG A 272 11.32 -8.38 12.32
C ARG A 272 11.67 -9.07 11.01
N LEU A 273 11.65 -8.33 9.92
CA LEU A 273 12.10 -8.78 8.60
C LEU A 273 13.64 -8.69 8.43
N ASP A 274 14.36 -8.36 9.51
CA ASP A 274 15.81 -8.12 9.51
C ASP A 274 16.26 -7.07 8.48
N THR A 275 15.35 -6.22 7.99
CA THR A 275 15.66 -5.13 7.05
C THR A 275 16.47 -4.04 7.74
N PHE A 276 16.15 -3.73 8.99
CA PHE A 276 16.88 -2.78 9.82
C PHE A 276 17.15 -3.36 11.20
N THR A 277 18.22 -2.92 11.85
CA THR A 277 18.39 -3.16 13.30
C THR A 277 17.70 -2.08 14.13
N VAL A 278 17.39 -2.40 15.38
CA VAL A 278 16.90 -1.42 16.36
C VAL A 278 17.86 -0.24 16.50
N ASP A 279 19.17 -0.50 16.47
CA ASP A 279 20.21 0.54 16.55
C ASP A 279 20.18 1.50 15.35
N GLN A 280 20.02 0.96 14.13
CA GLN A 280 19.86 1.79 12.93
C GLN A 280 18.62 2.68 13.02
N LEU A 281 17.48 2.13 13.45
CA LEU A 281 16.25 2.91 13.55
C LEU A 281 16.30 3.94 14.67
N ALA A 282 16.89 3.63 15.82
CA ALA A 282 17.08 4.62 16.90
C ALA A 282 18.01 5.77 16.45
N TYR A 283 19.05 5.45 15.68
CA TYR A 283 19.92 6.43 15.03
C TYR A 283 19.14 7.30 14.03
N LEU A 284 18.43 6.68 13.08
CA LEU A 284 17.66 7.40 12.06
C LEU A 284 16.55 8.26 12.67
N TRP A 285 15.84 7.77 13.68
CA TRP A 285 14.86 8.55 14.44
C TRP A 285 15.52 9.79 15.05
N SER A 286 16.73 9.65 15.60
CA SER A 286 17.48 10.79 16.15
C SER A 286 17.90 11.81 15.09
N CYS A 287 18.28 11.35 13.89
CA CYS A 287 18.53 12.22 12.75
C CYS A 287 17.26 12.96 12.28
N ILE A 288 16.13 12.26 12.19
CA ILE A 288 14.86 12.82 11.74
C ILE A 288 14.32 13.88 12.71
N ASP A 289 14.36 13.58 14.02
CA ASP A 289 14.00 14.52 15.09
C ASP A 289 14.97 15.71 15.20
N ALA A 290 16.21 15.54 14.71
CA ALA A 290 17.15 16.64 14.57
C ALA A 290 16.88 17.52 13.33
N GLY A 291 15.99 17.10 12.42
CA GLY A 291 15.71 17.81 11.18
C GLY A 291 16.74 17.56 10.08
N LEU A 292 17.54 16.49 10.19
CA LEU A 292 18.47 16.11 9.12
C LEU A 292 17.70 15.53 7.92
N SER A 293 17.94 16.11 6.75
CA SER A 293 17.42 15.62 5.48
C SER A 293 18.09 14.30 5.09
N GLY A 294 17.38 13.45 4.37
CA GLY A 294 17.89 12.11 4.05
C GLY A 294 17.34 11.53 2.76
N ILE A 295 18.08 10.61 2.14
CA ILE A 295 17.65 9.90 0.94
C ILE A 295 17.68 8.39 1.20
N VAL A 296 16.60 7.70 0.82
CA VAL A 296 16.54 6.24 0.77
C VAL A 296 16.80 5.78 -0.66
N ALA A 297 17.98 5.22 -0.90
CA ALA A 297 18.44 4.77 -2.19
C ALA A 297 18.32 3.23 -2.35
N GLY A 298 18.36 2.75 -3.58
CA GLY A 298 18.29 1.32 -3.90
C GLY A 298 17.83 1.03 -5.34
N GLY A 299 17.90 -0.25 -5.72
CA GLY A 299 17.40 -0.74 -7.02
C GLY A 299 15.88 -0.67 -7.20
N THR A 300 15.38 -1.09 -8.36
CA THR A 300 13.93 -1.31 -8.54
C THR A 300 13.48 -2.42 -7.61
N ALA A 301 12.30 -2.28 -7.03
CA ALA A 301 11.73 -3.27 -6.12
C ALA A 301 12.67 -3.66 -4.96
N SER A 302 13.49 -2.73 -4.45
CA SER A 302 14.36 -2.97 -3.29
C SER A 302 13.76 -2.52 -1.94
N GLY A 303 12.59 -1.89 -1.94
CA GLY A 303 11.88 -1.49 -0.71
C GLY A 303 12.10 -0.04 -0.29
N LYS A 304 12.63 0.82 -1.17
CA LYS A 304 12.90 2.25 -0.86
C LYS A 304 11.68 3.00 -0.31
N THR A 305 10.55 2.97 -1.03
CA THR A 305 9.34 3.68 -0.59
C THR A 305 8.82 3.09 0.71
N THR A 306 8.88 1.76 0.86
CA THR A 306 8.52 1.07 2.10
C THR A 306 9.34 1.55 3.29
N ALA A 307 10.66 1.60 3.16
CA ALA A 307 11.56 2.10 4.19
C ALA A 307 11.32 3.60 4.48
N LEU A 308 11.16 4.44 3.46
CA LEU A 308 10.82 5.85 3.64
C LEU A 308 9.48 6.03 4.37
N ASN A 309 8.48 5.22 4.04
CA ASN A 309 7.16 5.27 4.67
C ASN A 309 7.23 4.87 6.14
N ALA A 310 7.96 3.80 6.48
CA ALA A 310 8.22 3.42 7.87
C ALA A 310 8.96 4.51 8.65
N LEU A 311 10.03 5.08 8.07
CA LEU A 311 10.78 6.17 8.70
C LEU A 311 9.95 7.44 8.89
N SER A 312 8.95 7.69 8.04
CA SER A 312 8.04 8.83 8.18
C SER A 312 7.22 8.79 9.49
N MET A 313 7.09 7.61 10.11
CA MET A 313 6.45 7.49 11.43
C MET A 313 7.25 8.18 12.54
N PHE A 314 8.55 8.40 12.35
CA PHE A 314 9.41 9.13 13.28
C PHE A 314 9.33 10.66 13.13
N LEU A 315 8.59 11.18 12.14
CA LEU A 315 8.36 12.62 12.02
C LEU A 315 7.59 13.13 13.26
N PRO A 316 7.97 14.29 13.82
CA PRO A 316 7.29 14.84 14.98
C PRO A 316 5.78 14.99 14.75
N PRO A 317 4.91 14.58 15.70
CA PRO A 317 3.47 14.42 15.44
C PRO A 317 2.72 15.70 15.04
N LYS A 318 3.21 16.87 15.45
CA LYS A 318 2.57 18.18 15.21
C LYS A 318 3.09 18.90 13.97
N SER A 319 4.08 18.34 13.30
CA SER A 319 4.73 18.99 12.17
C SER A 319 3.85 18.98 10.93
N LYS A 320 3.94 20.05 10.14
CA LYS A 320 3.32 20.12 8.82
C LYS A 320 4.17 19.34 7.84
N VAL A 321 3.56 18.34 7.23
CA VAL A 321 4.20 17.47 6.24
C VAL A 321 3.54 17.69 4.88
N VAL A 322 4.35 17.83 3.83
CA VAL A 322 3.85 17.82 2.44
C VAL A 322 4.49 16.63 1.73
N SER A 323 3.67 15.72 1.18
CA SER A 323 4.15 14.68 0.27
C SER A 323 3.89 15.08 -1.17
N ILE A 324 4.84 14.75 -2.05
CA ILE A 324 4.80 15.04 -3.49
C ILE A 324 5.15 13.75 -4.22
N GLU A 325 4.20 13.21 -4.98
CA GLU A 325 4.38 11.89 -5.60
C GLU A 325 3.76 11.86 -7.01
N ASP A 326 4.33 11.04 -7.90
CA ASP A 326 3.68 10.74 -9.19
C ASP A 326 2.47 9.83 -9.02
N THR A 327 2.55 8.94 -8.04
CA THR A 327 1.53 7.97 -7.68
C THR A 327 1.51 7.89 -6.17
N ARG A 328 0.33 7.82 -5.57
CA ARG A 328 0.20 7.76 -4.12
C ARG A 328 0.81 6.45 -3.62
N GLU A 329 1.89 6.52 -2.85
CA GLU A 329 2.54 5.38 -2.21
C GLU A 329 2.78 5.63 -0.71
N LEU A 330 3.03 6.89 -0.32
CA LEU A 330 3.29 7.28 1.06
C LEU A 330 1.98 7.38 1.87
N GLN A 331 2.04 6.84 3.09
CA GLN A 331 0.98 6.93 4.09
C GLN A 331 1.58 7.51 5.38
N ILE A 332 1.37 8.81 5.55
CA ILE A 332 2.01 9.60 6.59
C ILE A 332 1.05 9.71 7.79
N PRO A 333 1.47 9.36 9.03
CA PRO A 333 0.55 9.28 10.17
C PRO A 333 0.17 10.64 10.77
N GLN A 334 0.85 11.72 10.37
CA GLN A 334 0.62 13.06 10.90
C GLN A 334 -0.71 13.64 10.39
N GLU A 335 -1.50 14.18 11.30
CA GLU A 335 -2.78 14.82 10.95
C GLU A 335 -2.59 16.06 10.05
N ASN A 336 -1.50 16.81 10.25
CA ASN A 336 -1.17 18.01 9.49
C ASN A 336 -0.40 17.67 8.20
N TRP A 337 -0.98 16.79 7.38
CA TRP A 337 -0.38 16.30 6.14
C TRP A 337 -1.14 16.82 4.91
N VAL A 338 -0.39 17.34 3.94
CA VAL A 338 -0.88 17.68 2.60
C VAL A 338 -0.29 16.70 1.59
N ALA A 339 -1.13 15.83 1.04
CA ALA A 339 -0.76 14.93 -0.05
C ALA A 339 -0.93 15.61 -1.41
N SER A 340 0.14 15.66 -2.21
CA SER A 340 0.14 16.28 -3.55
C SER A 340 0.56 15.26 -4.60
N LEU A 341 -0.20 15.18 -5.70
CA LEU A 341 0.06 14.26 -6.81
C LEU A 341 0.29 15.00 -8.12
N THR A 342 1.25 14.51 -8.91
CA THR A 342 1.45 15.04 -10.27
C THR A 342 0.25 14.75 -11.15
N ARG A 343 0.12 15.53 -12.22
CA ARG A 343 -1.00 15.42 -13.15
C ARG A 343 -0.49 15.54 -14.57
N GLU A 344 -0.68 14.48 -15.35
CA GLU A 344 -0.45 14.55 -16.80
C GLU A 344 -1.33 15.64 -17.46
N PRO A 345 -0.85 16.29 -18.53
CA PRO A 345 -1.64 17.23 -19.31
C PRO A 345 -2.95 16.60 -19.81
N MET A 346 -4.05 17.34 -19.73
CA MET A 346 -5.37 16.90 -20.22
C MET A 346 -5.45 16.91 -21.76
N SER A 347 -4.59 17.69 -22.42
CA SER A 347 -4.55 17.90 -23.88
C SER A 347 -3.12 17.74 -24.40
N GLY A 348 -2.98 17.35 -25.66
CA GLY A 348 -1.68 17.17 -26.34
C GLY A 348 -0.80 18.43 -26.45
N ASP A 349 -1.27 19.57 -25.96
CA ASP A 349 -0.56 20.85 -25.98
C ASP A 349 0.41 21.04 -24.78
N GLY A 350 0.48 20.09 -23.85
CA GLY A 350 1.49 20.04 -22.78
C GLY A 350 1.37 21.09 -21.66
N GLU A 351 0.74 22.24 -21.90
CA GLU A 351 0.71 23.41 -20.99
C GLU A 351 -0.13 23.22 -19.70
N THR A 352 -0.87 22.12 -19.57
CA THR A 352 -1.78 21.89 -18.42
C THR A 352 -1.29 20.82 -17.44
N GLY A 353 -0.14 20.21 -17.71
CA GLY A 353 0.50 19.28 -16.79
C GLY A 353 0.92 19.98 -15.49
N ILE A 354 0.97 19.22 -14.41
CA ILE A 354 1.60 19.63 -13.15
C ILE A 354 2.61 18.54 -12.82
N ASP A 355 3.88 18.85 -12.86
CA ASP A 355 4.94 17.90 -12.54
C ASP A 355 5.40 18.02 -11.06
N MET A 356 6.37 17.20 -10.66
CA MET A 356 6.92 17.24 -9.30
C MET A 356 7.58 18.59 -8.98
N PHE A 357 8.17 19.23 -9.99
CA PHE A 357 8.83 20.52 -9.86
C PHE A 357 7.80 21.63 -9.52
N ASP A 358 6.67 21.67 -10.23
CA ASP A 358 5.57 22.60 -9.95
C ASP A 358 5.01 22.41 -8.53
N LEU A 359 4.79 21.15 -8.12
CA LEU A 359 4.30 20.82 -6.79
C LEU A 359 5.29 21.21 -5.69
N LEU A 360 6.58 21.00 -5.91
CA LEU A 360 7.62 21.33 -4.93
C LEU A 360 7.69 22.85 -4.70
N ARG A 361 7.64 23.65 -5.76
CA ARG A 361 7.55 25.11 -5.62
C ARG A 361 6.26 25.57 -4.95
N GLY A 362 5.14 24.89 -5.22
CA GLY A 362 3.89 25.09 -4.52
C GLY A 362 4.01 24.80 -3.03
N ALA A 363 4.63 23.68 -2.67
CA ALA A 363 4.83 23.21 -1.30
C ALA A 363 5.61 24.22 -0.47
N LEU A 364 6.68 24.82 -1.00
CA LEU A 364 7.47 25.83 -0.29
C LEU A 364 6.65 27.04 0.18
N ARG A 365 5.56 27.38 -0.51
CA ARG A 365 4.65 28.47 -0.12
C ARG A 365 3.67 28.06 0.97
N GLN A 366 3.54 26.76 1.23
CA GLN A 366 2.70 26.23 2.29
C GLN A 366 3.40 26.23 3.65
N ARG A 367 4.68 26.62 3.71
CA ARG A 367 5.51 26.61 4.92
C ARG A 367 5.49 25.24 5.63
N PRO A 368 5.90 24.16 4.94
CA PRO A 368 6.04 22.84 5.58
C PRO A 368 7.25 22.81 6.50
N GLU A 369 7.21 21.98 7.52
CA GLU A 369 8.42 21.60 8.26
C GLU A 369 9.14 20.44 7.56
N TYR A 370 8.37 19.51 6.97
CA TYR A 370 8.91 18.35 6.26
C TYR A 370 8.32 18.23 4.85
N ILE A 371 9.18 17.92 3.88
CA ILE A 371 8.79 17.64 2.49
C ILE A 371 9.25 16.24 2.13
N LEU A 372 8.32 15.37 1.75
CA LEU A 372 8.62 14.03 1.26
C LEU A 372 8.38 14.00 -0.25
N VAL A 373 9.41 13.72 -1.02
CA VAL A 373 9.30 13.53 -2.47
C VAL A 373 9.35 12.03 -2.74
N GLY A 374 8.33 11.48 -3.39
CA GLY A 374 8.20 10.03 -3.59
C GLY A 374 9.45 9.42 -4.22
N GLU A 375 9.88 9.94 -5.37
CA GLU A 375 11.15 9.58 -6.00
C GLU A 375 11.68 10.74 -6.84
N VAL A 376 12.95 11.11 -6.64
CA VAL A 376 13.63 12.12 -7.45
C VAL A 376 14.32 11.45 -8.64
N ARG A 377 13.99 11.90 -9.85
CA ARG A 377 14.40 11.35 -11.15
C ARG A 377 14.98 12.39 -12.12
N GLY A 378 14.75 13.68 -11.88
CA GLY A 378 15.08 14.74 -12.83
C GLY A 378 15.34 16.11 -12.19
N GLU A 379 14.89 17.16 -12.88
CA GLU A 379 15.21 18.57 -12.57
C GLU A 379 14.68 19.01 -11.19
N GLU A 380 13.63 18.36 -10.68
CA GLU A 380 13.08 18.59 -9.33
C GLU A 380 14.10 18.34 -8.21
N ALA A 381 15.17 17.58 -8.50
CA ALA A 381 16.27 17.36 -7.56
C ALA A 381 16.85 18.69 -7.08
N ARG A 382 17.09 19.64 -8.00
CA ARG A 382 17.72 20.92 -7.66
C ARG A 382 16.87 21.71 -6.67
N ASP A 383 15.59 21.92 -6.97
CA ASP A 383 14.68 22.65 -6.09
C ASP A 383 14.52 21.92 -4.74
N MET A 384 14.64 20.59 -4.69
CA MET A 384 14.60 19.84 -3.43
C MET A 384 15.81 20.16 -2.55
N PHE A 385 17.00 20.20 -3.13
CA PHE A 385 18.21 20.55 -2.39
C PHE A 385 18.28 22.06 -2.07
N GLU A 386 17.72 22.93 -2.93
CA GLU A 386 17.52 24.35 -2.58
C GLU A 386 16.55 24.50 -1.40
N ALA A 387 15.50 23.68 -1.32
CA ALA A 387 14.60 23.62 -0.16
C ALA A 387 15.34 23.23 1.12
N MET A 388 16.26 22.24 1.06
CA MET A 388 17.12 21.86 2.18
C MET A 388 17.94 23.06 2.68
N SER A 389 18.62 23.76 1.76
CA SER A 389 19.46 24.92 2.10
C SER A 389 18.69 26.10 2.71
N THR A 390 17.37 26.16 2.48
CA THR A 390 16.49 27.19 3.03
C THR A 390 15.81 26.77 4.33
N GLY A 391 16.20 25.63 4.90
CA GLY A 391 15.78 25.15 6.22
C GLY A 391 14.58 24.23 6.22
N HIS A 392 14.16 23.68 5.07
CA HIS A 392 13.13 22.65 5.01
C HIS A 392 13.80 21.28 5.11
N THR A 393 13.36 20.44 6.05
CA THR A 393 13.84 19.06 6.11
C THR A 393 13.18 18.25 5.01
N THR A 394 13.97 17.59 4.17
CA THR A 394 13.42 16.84 3.04
C THR A 394 13.87 15.38 3.04
N TYR A 395 12.95 14.52 2.60
CA TYR A 395 13.23 13.11 2.39
C TYR A 395 12.78 12.68 1.00
N SER A 396 13.55 11.79 0.37
CA SER A 396 13.18 11.25 -0.92
C SER A 396 13.69 9.83 -1.11
N THR A 397 13.04 9.08 -2.01
CA THR A 397 13.69 7.90 -2.57
C THR A 397 14.55 8.26 -3.79
N PHE A 398 15.54 7.42 -4.07
CA PHE A 398 16.45 7.63 -5.20
C PHE A 398 16.91 6.29 -5.80
N HIS A 399 16.92 6.17 -7.12
CA HIS A 399 17.43 4.94 -7.73
C HIS A 399 18.97 4.97 -7.80
N ALA A 400 19.64 4.22 -6.92
CA ALA A 400 21.10 4.06 -6.89
C ALA A 400 21.50 2.93 -5.93
N ASP A 401 22.59 2.24 -6.23
CA ASP A 401 23.10 1.07 -5.49
C ASP A 401 24.16 1.41 -4.44
N ARG A 402 24.78 2.59 -4.52
CA ARG A 402 25.84 3.05 -3.61
C ARG A 402 25.96 4.58 -3.58
N VAL A 403 26.70 5.08 -2.59
CA VAL A 403 26.94 6.52 -2.38
C VAL A 403 27.44 7.23 -3.65
N GLU A 404 28.48 6.70 -4.30
CA GLU A 404 29.04 7.35 -5.49
C GLU A 404 28.04 7.41 -6.64
N ALA A 405 27.13 6.44 -6.75
CA ALA A 405 26.10 6.45 -7.78
C ALA A 405 25.06 7.55 -7.54
N VAL A 406 24.67 7.78 -6.28
CA VAL A 406 23.78 8.90 -5.90
C VAL A 406 24.45 10.23 -6.26
N LEU A 407 25.67 10.45 -5.79
CA LEU A 407 26.39 11.71 -5.98
C LEU A 407 26.61 12.02 -7.47
N ASN A 408 27.05 11.03 -8.26
CA ASN A 408 27.26 11.21 -9.70
C ASN A 408 25.96 11.52 -10.46
N ARG A 409 24.82 10.93 -10.05
CA ARG A 409 23.52 11.19 -10.70
C ARG A 409 23.00 12.58 -10.35
N LEU A 410 23.09 12.99 -9.09
CA LEU A 410 22.71 14.34 -8.63
C LEU A 410 23.52 15.43 -9.35
N GLN A 411 24.83 15.25 -9.50
CA GLN A 411 25.71 16.18 -10.21
C GLN A 411 25.59 16.09 -11.75
N GLY A 412 24.98 15.01 -12.26
CA GLY A 412 24.83 14.77 -13.68
C GLY A 412 23.93 15.80 -14.37
N PRO A 413 24.03 15.97 -15.69
CA PRO A 413 23.36 17.06 -16.41
C PRO A 413 21.83 17.01 -16.37
N ARG A 414 21.22 15.88 -16.00
CA ARG A 414 19.76 15.75 -15.83
C ARG A 414 19.25 16.42 -14.56
N MET A 415 20.03 16.38 -13.48
CA MET A 415 19.64 16.88 -12.15
C MET A 415 20.39 18.18 -11.82
N GLY A 416 21.67 18.26 -12.17
CA GLY A 416 22.46 19.47 -12.14
C GLY A 416 22.63 20.08 -10.75
N VAL A 417 22.60 19.27 -9.70
CA VAL A 417 22.70 19.73 -8.30
C VAL A 417 24.16 20.04 -7.96
N GLU A 418 24.41 21.25 -7.50
CA GLU A 418 25.74 21.71 -7.09
C GLU A 418 26.23 20.97 -5.82
N THR A 419 27.54 20.71 -5.74
CA THR A 419 28.17 20.00 -4.60
C THR A 419 27.85 20.65 -3.26
N GLU A 420 27.82 21.98 -3.24
CA GLU A 420 27.48 22.80 -2.07
C GLU A 420 26.07 22.49 -1.57
N LEU A 421 25.09 22.35 -2.48
CA LEU A 421 23.73 22.00 -2.09
C LEU A 421 23.64 20.55 -1.58
N ILE A 422 24.37 19.62 -2.18
CA ILE A 422 24.38 18.21 -1.75
C ILE A 422 24.95 18.07 -0.32
N SER A 423 25.82 18.97 0.11
CA SER A 423 26.38 18.95 1.48
C SER A 423 25.34 19.20 2.59
N GLU A 424 24.14 19.69 2.24
CA GLU A 424 23.00 19.82 3.17
C GLU A 424 22.32 18.47 3.48
N LEU A 425 22.66 17.41 2.75
CA LEU A 425 22.13 16.07 3.03
C LEU A 425 22.74 15.53 4.33
N GLY A 426 21.91 15.05 5.24
CA GLY A 426 22.39 14.46 6.50
C GLY A 426 22.84 13.01 6.33
N PHE A 427 22.00 12.19 5.68
CA PHE A 427 22.26 10.76 5.51
C PHE A 427 21.72 10.17 4.22
N LEU A 428 22.31 9.05 3.83
CA LEU A 428 21.92 8.15 2.76
C LEU A 428 21.68 6.77 3.34
N CYS A 429 20.59 6.12 2.95
CA CYS A 429 20.18 4.80 3.42
C CYS A 429 19.97 3.90 2.20
N PHE A 430 20.65 2.75 2.10
CA PHE A 430 20.62 1.90 0.91
C PHE A 430 19.84 0.63 1.15
N GLN A 431 18.81 0.40 0.34
CA GLN A 431 17.94 -0.78 0.37
C GLN A 431 18.27 -1.69 -0.81
N ALA A 432 18.50 -2.97 -0.52
CA ALA A 432 18.73 -4.01 -1.52
C ALA A 432 17.81 -5.21 -1.30
N GLN A 433 17.46 -5.88 -2.39
CA GLN A 433 16.93 -7.22 -2.37
C GLN A 433 18.12 -8.19 -2.42
N VAL A 434 18.18 -9.12 -1.48
CA VAL A 434 19.30 -10.06 -1.29
C VAL A 434 18.78 -11.49 -1.15
N GLY A 435 19.70 -12.46 -1.21
CA GLY A 435 19.37 -13.86 -1.05
C GLY A 435 18.57 -14.46 -2.20
N THR A 436 18.09 -15.69 -2.00
CA THR A 436 17.25 -16.43 -2.95
C THR A 436 15.76 -16.32 -2.65
N GLU A 437 15.39 -15.84 -1.46
CA GLU A 437 14.00 -15.70 -0.99
C GLU A 437 13.52 -14.25 -1.04
N SER A 438 14.11 -13.42 -1.91
CA SER A 438 13.66 -12.03 -2.15
C SER A 438 13.72 -11.14 -0.89
N GLU A 439 14.62 -11.44 0.03
CA GLU A 439 14.77 -10.73 1.31
C GLU A 439 15.21 -9.28 1.09
N ARG A 440 14.75 -8.37 1.95
CA ARG A 440 15.06 -6.93 1.84
C ARG A 440 15.95 -6.51 3.01
N ARG A 441 17.14 -5.99 2.72
CA ARG A 441 18.10 -5.54 3.74
C ARG A 441 18.51 -4.08 3.52
N ASN A 442 18.70 -3.36 4.61
CA ASN A 442 19.37 -2.07 4.60
C ASN A 442 20.89 -2.26 4.59
N THR A 443 21.50 -2.19 3.41
CA THR A 443 22.89 -2.59 3.21
C THR A 443 23.89 -1.56 3.72
N GLU A 444 23.54 -0.28 3.69
CA GLU A 444 24.44 0.79 4.05
C GLU A 444 23.68 2.00 4.61
N ILE A 445 24.18 2.61 5.69
CA ILE A 445 23.82 3.97 6.09
C ILE A 445 25.08 4.82 6.07
N ALA A 446 25.11 5.81 5.18
CA ALA A 446 26.22 6.75 5.05
C ALA A 446 25.81 8.17 5.41
N GLU A 447 26.68 8.89 6.11
CA GLU A 447 26.56 10.32 6.35
C GLU A 447 27.23 11.09 5.23
N VAL A 448 26.61 12.18 4.77
CA VAL A 448 27.29 13.21 3.99
C VAL A 448 27.82 14.25 4.98
N LEU A 449 29.11 14.57 4.83
CA LEU A 449 29.84 15.47 5.71
C LEU A 449 30.15 16.77 4.94
N ASP A 450 31.39 17.25 5.03
CA ASP A 450 31.84 18.48 4.40
C ASP A 450 32.45 18.24 3.00
N ILE A 451 32.73 19.32 2.29
CA ILE A 451 33.43 19.33 1.01
C ILE A 451 34.93 19.48 1.26
N GLU A 452 35.70 18.44 0.94
CA GLU A 452 37.16 18.45 1.02
C GLU A 452 37.77 18.39 -0.39
N GLY A 453 38.52 19.43 -0.78
CA GLY A 453 39.19 19.47 -2.09
C GLY A 453 38.24 19.47 -3.29
N GLY A 454 37.03 20.01 -3.12
CA GLY A 454 35.98 20.05 -4.15
C GLY A 454 35.23 18.73 -4.34
N ARG A 455 35.36 17.78 -3.41
CA ARG A 455 34.59 16.53 -3.39
C ARG A 455 33.86 16.39 -2.06
N LEU A 456 32.67 15.80 -2.11
CA LEU A 456 31.90 15.46 -0.91
C LEU A 456 32.61 14.34 -0.17
N LYS A 457 32.79 14.54 1.13
CA LYS A 457 33.24 13.51 2.04
C LYS A 457 32.04 12.79 2.61
N THR A 458 32.05 11.47 2.53
CA THR A 458 31.03 10.63 3.14
C THR A 458 31.63 9.70 4.17
N ARG A 459 30.80 9.20 5.08
CA ARG A 459 31.19 8.21 6.08
C ARG A 459 30.08 7.19 6.26
N THR A 460 30.38 5.94 5.92
CA THR A 460 29.51 4.80 6.24
C THR A 460 29.49 4.56 7.75
N VAL A 461 28.32 4.62 8.37
CA VAL A 461 28.11 4.40 9.81
C VAL A 461 27.69 2.96 10.08
N PHE A 462 26.80 2.43 9.25
CA PHE A 462 26.32 1.06 9.31
C PHE A 462 26.53 0.37 7.96
N GLU A 463 26.91 -0.90 8.00
CA GLU A 463 27.16 -1.73 6.82
C GLU A 463 26.66 -3.16 7.09
N TRP A 464 26.04 -3.76 6.07
CA TRP A 464 25.57 -5.14 6.10
C TRP A 464 26.63 -6.10 5.57
N SER A 465 26.84 -7.20 6.28
CA SER A 465 27.69 -8.33 5.88
C SER A 465 26.83 -9.39 5.19
N GLU A 466 27.06 -9.61 3.89
CA GLU A 466 26.44 -10.71 3.13
C GLU A 466 26.80 -12.09 3.69
N THR A 467 27.97 -12.22 4.34
CA THR A 467 28.44 -13.52 4.86
C THR A 467 27.72 -13.93 6.14
N ASP A 468 27.41 -12.96 7.00
CA ASP A 468 26.83 -13.20 8.32
C ASP A 468 25.33 -12.85 8.38
N ASP A 469 24.79 -12.32 7.28
CA ASP A 469 23.47 -11.66 7.21
C ASP A 469 23.20 -10.76 8.42
N ALA A 470 24.20 -9.91 8.71
CA ALA A 470 24.21 -9.09 9.90
C ALA A 470 24.59 -7.66 9.56
N ILE A 471 23.96 -6.72 10.24
CA ILE A 471 24.24 -5.29 10.10
C ILE A 471 25.11 -4.85 11.27
N GLU A 472 26.27 -4.27 10.97
CA GLU A 472 27.21 -3.78 11.97
C GLU A 472 27.40 -2.27 11.90
N GLN A 473 27.65 -1.65 13.05
CA GLN A 473 28.10 -0.27 13.10
C GLN A 473 29.62 -0.21 12.87
N VAL A 474 30.03 0.07 11.63
CA VAL A 474 31.44 0.10 11.23
C VAL A 474 32.17 1.39 11.62
N ASN A 475 31.45 2.50 11.79
CA ASN A 475 32.04 3.76 12.25
C ASN A 475 31.13 4.53 13.23
N ARG A 476 31.76 5.42 14.02
CA ARG A 476 31.00 6.40 14.82
C ARG A 476 30.42 7.49 13.93
N SER A 477 29.15 7.81 14.18
CA SER A 477 28.44 8.90 13.54
C SER A 477 29.08 10.27 13.84
N ALA A 478 29.40 11.02 12.78
CA ALA A 478 29.81 12.41 12.86
C ALA A 478 28.61 13.32 13.12
N GLN A 479 27.46 13.03 12.50
CA GLN A 479 26.24 13.81 12.68
C GLN A 479 25.80 13.81 14.16
N MET A 480 25.78 12.64 14.81
CA MET A 480 25.51 12.53 16.24
C MET A 480 26.57 13.24 17.09
N ALA A 481 27.83 13.29 16.65
CA ALA A 481 28.86 14.03 17.37
C ALA A 481 28.64 15.55 17.31
N SER A 482 28.12 16.07 16.20
CA SER A 482 27.66 17.46 16.08
C SER A 482 26.42 17.70 16.93
N LEU A 483 25.41 16.83 16.83
CA LEU A 483 24.17 16.93 17.59
C LEU A 483 24.38 16.90 19.10
N ARG A 484 25.35 16.13 19.61
CA ARG A 484 25.71 16.15 21.04
C ARG A 484 26.16 17.53 21.54
N GLN A 485 26.78 18.33 20.68
CA GLN A 485 27.24 19.67 21.06
C GLN A 485 26.05 20.62 21.18
N GLU A 486 25.05 20.47 20.33
CA GLU A 486 23.84 21.30 20.31
C GLU A 486 22.77 20.82 21.31
N ARG A 487 22.65 19.50 21.46
CA ARG A 487 21.66 18.80 22.28
C ARG A 487 22.38 17.77 23.18
N PRO A 488 22.90 18.17 24.35
CA PRO A 488 23.71 17.29 25.21
C PRO A 488 23.02 16.00 25.67
N ALA A 489 21.68 15.98 25.70
CA ALA A 489 20.88 14.82 26.07
C ALA A 489 20.55 13.88 24.90
N ILE A 490 21.10 14.13 23.69
CA ILE A 490 20.74 13.35 22.50
C ILE A 490 21.09 11.86 22.66
N ASP A 491 22.26 11.53 23.21
CA ASP A 491 22.67 10.12 23.39
C ASP A 491 21.70 9.39 24.34
N GLU A 492 21.29 10.03 25.44
CA GLU A 492 20.29 9.46 26.36
C GLU A 492 18.94 9.30 25.68
N ARG A 493 18.52 10.28 24.87
CA ARG A 493 17.26 10.22 24.11
C ARG A 493 17.29 9.10 23.07
N THR A 494 18.40 8.94 22.34
CA THR A 494 18.60 7.85 21.38
C THR A 494 18.56 6.49 22.05
N GLU A 495 19.18 6.35 23.23
CA GLU A 495 19.14 5.10 23.99
C GLU A 495 17.73 4.76 24.46
N ARG A 496 16.95 5.74 24.91
CA ARG A 496 15.53 5.55 25.27
C ARG A 496 14.68 5.17 24.05
N ARG A 497 14.94 5.74 22.87
CA ARG A 497 14.30 5.34 21.62
C ARG A 497 14.61 3.88 21.28
N ARG A 498 15.87 3.47 21.43
CA ARG A 498 16.33 2.09 21.26
C ARG A 498 15.59 1.15 22.22
N GLU A 499 15.46 1.53 23.49
CA GLU A 499 14.73 0.77 24.51
C GLU A 499 13.25 0.57 24.15
N LEU A 500 12.56 1.64 23.72
CA LEU A 500 11.17 1.55 23.26
C LEU A 500 11.03 0.64 22.04
N LEU A 501 11.84 0.85 21.00
CA LEU A 501 11.75 0.06 19.77
C LEU A 501 12.02 -1.43 20.05
N ALA A 502 13.03 -1.75 20.86
CA ALA A 502 13.33 -3.12 21.27
C ALA A 502 12.16 -3.76 22.03
N TYR A 503 11.49 -3.01 22.90
CA TYR A 503 10.31 -3.47 23.63
C TYR A 503 9.14 -3.78 22.69
N LEU A 504 8.83 -2.88 21.75
CA LEU A 504 7.74 -3.09 20.78
C LEU A 504 7.97 -4.33 19.90
N VAL A 505 9.24 -4.58 19.52
CA VAL A 505 9.62 -5.81 18.80
C VAL A 505 9.41 -7.04 19.69
N ALA A 506 9.87 -7.00 20.94
CA ALA A 506 9.82 -8.14 21.86
C ALA A 506 8.38 -8.53 22.26
N GLU A 507 7.50 -7.55 22.48
CA GLU A 507 6.10 -7.77 22.90
C GLU A 507 5.13 -7.96 21.72
N ASP A 508 5.66 -8.20 20.53
CA ASP A 508 4.89 -8.39 19.31
C ASP A 508 3.95 -7.20 18.96
N ILE A 509 4.25 -5.98 19.42
CA ILE A 509 3.44 -4.79 19.14
C ILE A 509 3.77 -4.23 17.75
N SER A 510 3.04 -4.70 16.74
CA SER A 510 3.15 -4.27 15.34
C SER A 510 1.86 -3.60 14.83
N GLY A 511 1.85 -3.30 13.53
CA GLY A 511 0.73 -2.64 12.88
C GLY A 511 0.82 -1.12 13.00
N TYR A 512 0.26 -0.45 11.99
CA TYR A 512 0.47 0.98 11.80
C TYR A 512 -0.04 1.82 12.97
N GLU A 513 -1.28 1.60 13.43
CA GLU A 513 -1.88 2.41 14.49
C GLU A 513 -1.19 2.20 15.86
N PRO A 514 -0.95 0.96 16.34
CA PRO A 514 -0.24 0.75 17.60
C PRO A 514 1.17 1.36 17.63
N VAL A 515 1.93 1.20 16.54
CA VAL A 515 3.30 1.73 16.46
C VAL A 515 3.28 3.25 16.37
N ALA A 516 2.37 3.85 15.59
CA ALA A 516 2.21 5.30 15.53
C ALA A 516 1.85 5.88 16.91
N ALA A 517 0.92 5.23 17.63
CA ALA A 517 0.53 5.65 18.97
C ALA A 517 1.70 5.56 19.96
N ALA A 518 2.54 4.51 19.89
CA ALA A 518 3.73 4.38 20.72
C ALA A 518 4.75 5.50 20.47
N VAL A 519 5.02 5.83 19.21
CA VAL A 519 5.92 6.94 18.85
C VAL A 519 5.35 8.28 19.31
N ARG A 520 4.06 8.55 19.09
CA ARG A 520 3.39 9.78 19.54
C ARG A 520 3.41 9.92 21.08
N ALA A 521 3.12 8.85 21.79
CA ALA A 521 3.16 8.81 23.25
C ALA A 521 4.58 9.09 23.76
N PHE A 522 5.61 8.50 23.13
CA PHE A 522 7.01 8.73 23.48
C PHE A 522 7.42 10.19 23.26
N GLU A 523 7.09 10.77 22.11
CA GLU A 523 7.43 12.17 21.81
C GLU A 523 6.72 13.15 22.76
N ARG A 524 5.53 12.80 23.27
CA ARG A 524 4.81 13.61 24.27
C ARG A 524 5.35 13.43 25.70
N SER A 525 5.67 12.21 26.12
CA SER A 525 6.04 11.90 27.51
C SER A 525 7.05 10.75 27.59
N PRO A 526 8.33 11.01 27.24
CA PRO A 526 9.35 9.97 27.17
C PRO A 526 9.56 9.25 28.51
N ASP A 527 9.58 9.98 29.62
CA ASP A 527 9.79 9.41 30.95
C ASP A 527 8.69 8.39 31.31
N ARG A 528 7.42 8.79 31.13
CA ARG A 528 6.25 7.93 31.43
C ARG A 528 6.25 6.68 30.55
N VAL A 529 6.56 6.82 29.26
CA VAL A 529 6.63 5.67 28.35
C VAL A 529 7.75 4.71 28.74
N ILE A 530 8.95 5.22 29.03
CA ILE A 530 10.09 4.37 29.43
C ILE A 530 9.86 3.71 30.80
N GLU A 531 9.19 4.38 31.75
CA GLU A 531 8.77 3.74 32.99
C GLU A 531 7.84 2.55 32.76
N GLN A 532 6.90 2.66 31.81
CA GLN A 532 5.99 1.55 31.45
C GLN A 532 6.71 0.43 30.69
N VAL A 533 7.63 0.78 29.79
CA VAL A 533 8.48 -0.20 29.08
C VAL A 533 9.29 -1.03 30.08
N ARG A 534 9.94 -0.37 31.04
CA ARG A 534 10.73 -1.06 32.09
C ARG A 534 9.89 -1.86 33.08
N ALA A 535 8.61 -1.52 33.20
CA ALA A 535 7.66 -2.24 34.03
C ALA A 535 6.95 -3.38 33.28
N GLU A 536 7.17 -3.54 31.96
CA GLU A 536 6.48 -4.50 31.10
C GLU A 536 4.95 -4.32 31.12
N THR A 537 4.49 -3.07 31.18
CA THR A 537 3.05 -2.73 31.27
C THR A 537 2.55 -1.87 30.11
N LEU A 538 3.38 -1.64 29.09
CA LEU A 538 2.97 -0.84 27.94
C LEU A 538 2.11 -1.69 26.99
N ASP A 539 0.82 -1.37 26.91
CA ASP A 539 -0.16 -1.99 26.01
C ASP A 539 -0.98 -0.94 25.23
N ALA A 540 -1.84 -1.40 24.32
CA ALA A 540 -2.66 -0.53 23.47
C ALA A 540 -3.65 0.36 24.26
N GLU A 541 -4.08 -0.05 25.45
CA GLU A 541 -4.95 0.77 26.31
C GLU A 541 -4.16 1.85 27.05
N THR A 542 -2.94 1.52 27.47
CA THR A 542 -1.99 2.43 28.13
C THR A 542 -1.50 3.50 27.17
N LEU A 543 -1.19 3.13 25.92
CA LEU A 543 -0.85 4.09 24.86
C LEU A 543 -1.96 5.12 24.65
N ARG A 544 -3.21 4.67 24.52
CA ARG A 544 -4.39 5.54 24.39
C ARG A 544 -4.58 6.46 25.61
N ARG A 545 -4.34 5.97 26.83
CA ARG A 545 -4.38 6.81 28.04
C ARG A 545 -3.29 7.88 28.05
N ILE A 546 -2.06 7.56 27.66
CA ILE A 546 -0.95 8.52 27.56
C ILE A 546 -1.25 9.59 26.49
N GLU A 547 -1.89 9.21 25.38
CA GLU A 547 -2.36 10.15 24.36
C GLU A 547 -3.56 11.01 24.82
N GLY A 548 -4.47 10.48 25.65
CA GLY A 548 -5.63 11.21 26.16
C GLY A 548 -5.32 12.21 27.28
N ASP A 549 -4.38 11.89 28.17
CA ASP A 549 -4.11 12.67 29.39
C ASP A 549 -3.44 14.04 29.13
N GLY A 550 -2.95 14.32 27.92
CA GLY A 550 -2.17 15.53 27.61
C GLY A 550 -2.97 16.76 27.16
N ASP A 551 -4.30 16.71 27.16
CA ASP A 551 -5.17 17.85 26.84
C ASP A 551 -5.59 18.65 28.10
N GLY A 552 -4.96 18.35 29.24
CA GLY A 552 -5.33 18.88 30.55
C GLY A 552 -4.15 19.37 31.40
N THR A 553 -3.30 20.26 30.88
CA THR A 553 -2.47 21.16 31.71
C THR A 553 -2.19 22.47 31.01
#